data_AF-A0A7C3L016-F1
#
_entry.id   AF-A0A7C3L016-F1
#
_cell.length_a   1.000
_cell.length_b   1.000
_cell.length_c   1.000
_cell.angle_alpha   90.00
_cell.angle_beta   90.00
_cell.angle_gamma   90.00
#
_symmetry.space_group_name_H-M   'P 1'
#
loop_
_entity.id
_entity.type
_entity.pdbx_description
1 polymer ?
#
loop_
_entity_poly.entity_id
_entity_poly.type
_entity_poly.pdbx_seq_one_letter_code
_entity_poly.pdbx_strand_id
1 'polypeptide(L)'
;MITGSPRRVNRRRRSPAVTVTLEVFMSGESIIACARRIRIIGVAIALLLAPSVALAQQSPWERAASNLELTFTGPLARSLALVAIVIGGLLFMFGESGAKRQISGIVFGGGLALFAAQFLTWLF
;
A
#
# COMPACT_ATOMS: atom_id res chain seq x y z
N MET A 1 -19.22 -92.96 -8.44
CA MET A 1 -18.66 -92.47 -7.16
C MET A 1 -17.28 -91.88 -7.47
N ILE A 2 -17.17 -90.52 -7.51
CA ILE A 2 -15.97 -89.63 -7.42
C ILE A 2 -14.77 -90.00 -8.34
N THR A 3 -14.16 -89.19 -9.21
CA THR A 3 -13.58 -87.84 -9.09
C THR A 3 -13.11 -87.41 -10.49
N GLY A 4 -13.20 -86.13 -10.88
CA GLY A 4 -12.56 -85.70 -12.14
C GLY A 4 -12.77 -84.26 -12.60
N SER A 5 -12.34 -83.28 -11.81
CA SER A 5 -11.91 -81.93 -12.24
C SER A 5 -12.91 -80.94 -12.87
N PRO A 6 -13.24 -79.85 -12.16
CA PRO A 6 -13.50 -78.55 -12.77
C PRO A 6 -12.23 -77.67 -12.73
N ARG A 7 -11.89 -77.14 -13.91
CA ARG A 7 -10.72 -76.28 -14.19
C ARG A 7 -10.66 -75.04 -13.30
N ARG A 8 -9.41 -74.63 -13.05
CA ARG A 8 -8.98 -73.56 -12.13
C ARG A 8 -9.77 -72.26 -12.28
N VAL A 9 -10.13 -71.76 -11.10
CA VAL A 9 -10.51 -70.40 -10.74
C VAL A 9 -9.70 -69.33 -11.47
N ASN A 10 -10.45 -68.48 -12.17
CA ASN A 10 -10.05 -67.24 -12.82
C ASN A 10 -9.37 -66.29 -11.82
N ARG A 11 -8.03 -66.31 -11.77
CA ARG A 11 -7.22 -65.40 -10.94
C ARG A 11 -7.09 -64.05 -11.64
N ARG A 12 -7.94 -63.13 -11.17
CA ARG A 12 -7.59 -61.77 -10.71
C ARG A 12 -6.68 -60.91 -11.62
N ARG A 13 -7.25 -59.74 -11.91
CA ARG A 13 -6.61 -58.41 -11.96
C ARG A 13 -5.81 -58.07 -13.22
N ARG A 14 -6.55 -57.70 -14.26
CA ARG A 14 -6.17 -56.56 -15.10
C ARG A 14 -6.87 -55.31 -14.56
N SER A 15 -6.11 -54.47 -13.87
CA SER A 15 -6.42 -53.04 -13.74
C SER A 15 -5.10 -52.28 -13.84
N PRO A 16 -5.01 -51.28 -14.74
CA PRO A 16 -3.82 -50.48 -14.95
C PRO A 16 -3.66 -49.50 -13.78
N ALA A 17 -2.92 -49.93 -12.76
CA ALA A 17 -2.47 -49.09 -11.67
C ALA A 17 -0.97 -49.30 -11.49
N VAL A 18 -0.23 -48.79 -12.46
CA VAL A 18 1.17 -48.39 -12.29
C VAL A 18 1.07 -46.87 -12.16
N THR A 19 0.71 -46.34 -10.99
CA THR A 19 1.70 -45.97 -9.96
C THR A 19 2.95 -45.45 -10.68
N VAL A 20 2.87 -44.27 -11.32
CA VAL A 20 3.14 -42.97 -10.69
C VAL A 20 4.34 -43.08 -9.75
N THR A 21 5.39 -42.32 -10.06
CA THR A 21 6.67 -42.20 -9.36
C THR A 21 7.52 -43.46 -9.35
N LEU A 22 8.42 -43.59 -10.32
CA LEU A 22 9.83 -43.98 -10.14
C LEU A 22 10.51 -43.85 -11.51
N GLU A 23 11.68 -43.23 -11.54
CA GLU A 23 12.54 -43.03 -12.71
C GLU A 23 12.06 -41.99 -13.75
N VAL A 24 11.90 -40.72 -13.33
CA VAL A 24 12.26 -39.62 -14.22
C VAL A 24 13.79 -39.57 -14.29
N PHE A 25 14.31 -40.61 -14.94
CA PHE A 25 15.56 -40.63 -15.66
C PHE A 25 15.49 -39.50 -16.70
N MET A 26 16.06 -38.33 -16.37
CA MET A 26 16.61 -37.31 -17.28
C MET A 26 17.01 -36.07 -16.46
N SER A 27 18.13 -36.21 -15.75
CA SER A 27 18.79 -35.22 -14.89
C SER A 27 19.61 -34.17 -15.69
N GLY A 28 19.05 -33.63 -16.77
CA GLY A 28 19.74 -32.61 -17.59
C GLY A 28 18.82 -31.55 -18.19
N GLU A 29 17.63 -31.95 -18.67
CA GLU A 29 16.66 -31.05 -19.32
C GLU A 29 15.80 -30.27 -18.31
N SER A 30 15.76 -30.71 -17.05
CA SER A 30 14.90 -30.18 -15.99
C SER A 30 15.36 -28.81 -15.48
N ILE A 31 16.65 -28.50 -15.55
CA ILE A 31 17.19 -27.20 -15.09
C ILE A 31 16.73 -26.09 -16.03
N ILE A 32 16.74 -26.34 -17.34
CA ILE A 32 16.30 -25.39 -18.37
C ILE A 32 14.78 -25.23 -18.32
N ALA A 33 14.03 -26.32 -18.09
CA ALA A 33 12.58 -26.28 -17.93
C ALA A 33 12.13 -25.57 -16.65
N CYS A 34 12.81 -25.79 -15.52
CA CYS A 34 12.58 -25.07 -14.26
C CYS A 34 12.95 -23.60 -14.39
N ALA A 35 14.11 -23.26 -14.98
CA ALA A 35 14.51 -21.88 -15.23
C ALA A 35 13.54 -21.15 -16.18
N ARG A 36 13.05 -21.84 -17.21
CA ARG A 36 12.02 -21.30 -18.13
C ARG A 36 10.69 -21.09 -17.42
N ARG A 37 10.25 -22.02 -16.57
CA ARG A 37 9.04 -21.85 -15.75
C ARG A 37 9.17 -20.72 -14.73
N ILE A 38 10.32 -20.58 -14.07
CA ILE A 38 10.60 -19.47 -13.15
C ILE A 38 10.62 -18.13 -13.90
N ARG A 39 11.21 -18.07 -15.10
CA ARG A 39 11.13 -16.87 -15.96
C ARG A 39 9.71 -16.56 -16.40
N ILE A 40 8.91 -17.56 -16.80
CA ILE A 40 7.52 -17.37 -17.19
C ILE A 40 6.67 -16.88 -16.02
N ILE A 41 6.87 -17.44 -14.82
CA ILE A 41 6.19 -17.00 -13.60
C ILE A 41 6.63 -15.59 -13.22
N GLY A 42 7.93 -15.27 -13.28
CA GLY A 42 8.44 -13.92 -13.03
C GLY A 42 7.91 -12.88 -14.02
N VAL A 43 7.79 -13.23 -15.30
CA VAL A 43 7.20 -12.37 -16.33
C VAL A 43 5.68 -12.24 -16.14
N ALA A 44 4.98 -13.31 -15.74
CA ALA A 44 3.54 -13.25 -15.45
C ALA A 44 3.24 -12.38 -14.23
N ILE A 45 4.05 -12.48 -13.17
CA ILE A 45 4.00 -11.61 -11.99
C ILE A 45 4.32 -10.18 -12.39
N ALA A 46 5.37 -9.93 -13.18
CA ALA A 46 5.70 -8.60 -13.67
C ALA A 46 4.58 -8.00 -14.56
N LEU A 47 3.89 -8.81 -15.36
CA LEU A 47 2.78 -8.38 -16.22
C LEU A 47 1.50 -8.11 -15.41
N LEU A 48 1.31 -8.81 -14.28
CA LEU A 48 0.22 -8.56 -13.33
C LEU A 48 0.48 -7.34 -12.43
N LEU A 49 1.75 -7.07 -12.09
CA LEU A 49 2.15 -5.86 -11.37
C LEU A 49 2.34 -4.64 -12.28
N ALA A 50 2.57 -4.81 -13.58
CA ALA A 50 2.72 -3.71 -14.54
C ALA A 50 1.53 -2.71 -14.54
N PRO A 51 0.25 -3.16 -14.57
CA PRO A 51 -0.87 -2.24 -14.49
C PRO A 51 -1.05 -1.68 -13.08
N SER A 52 -0.66 -2.39 -12.02
CA SER A 52 -0.74 -1.84 -10.66
C SER A 52 0.34 -0.80 -10.38
N VAL A 53 1.52 -0.86 -11.01
CA VAL A 53 2.53 0.21 -10.91
C VAL A 53 2.20 1.42 -11.81
N ALA A 54 1.52 1.19 -12.94
CA ALA A 54 1.02 2.25 -13.81
C ALA A 54 -0.22 2.95 -13.23
N LEU A 55 -1.09 2.23 -12.52
CA LEU A 55 -2.20 2.79 -11.74
C LEU A 55 -1.78 3.26 -10.34
N ALA A 56 -0.61 2.86 -9.84
CA ALA A 56 0.03 3.46 -8.67
C ALA A 56 0.69 4.81 -9.00
N GLN A 57 0.75 5.21 -10.28
CA GLN A 57 0.80 6.62 -10.59
C GLN A 57 -0.58 7.19 -10.26
N GLN A 58 -0.77 7.55 -9.00
CA GLN A 58 -1.87 8.40 -8.53
C GLN A 58 -2.16 9.40 -9.63
N SER A 59 -3.42 9.47 -10.06
CA SER A 59 -3.80 10.38 -11.14
C SER A 59 -3.16 11.75 -10.88
N PRO A 60 -2.66 12.48 -11.89
CA PRO A 60 -1.98 13.76 -11.67
C PRO A 60 -2.79 14.72 -10.79
N TRP A 61 -4.11 14.61 -10.85
CA TRP A 61 -5.10 15.32 -10.05
C TRP A 61 -5.20 14.83 -8.60
N GLU A 62 -5.19 13.51 -8.33
CA GLU A 62 -5.07 12.98 -6.97
C GLU A 62 -3.74 13.35 -6.33
N ARG A 63 -2.66 13.29 -7.10
CA ARG A 63 -1.33 13.66 -6.61
C ARG A 63 -1.27 15.15 -6.28
N ALA A 64 -1.89 16.00 -7.09
CA ALA A 64 -2.05 17.42 -6.81
C ALA A 64 -2.92 17.66 -5.56
N ALA A 65 -4.05 16.95 -5.41
CA ALA A 65 -4.92 17.06 -4.24
C ALA A 65 -4.20 16.67 -2.95
N SER A 66 -3.43 15.57 -2.96
CA SER A 66 -2.62 15.15 -1.82
C SER A 66 -1.51 16.16 -1.49
N ASN A 67 -0.83 16.71 -2.50
CA ASN A 67 0.15 17.78 -2.29
C ASN A 67 -0.48 19.05 -1.72
N LEU A 68 -1.70 19.41 -2.13
CA LEU A 68 -2.46 20.53 -1.57
C LEU A 68 -2.77 20.28 -0.09
N GLU A 69 -3.29 19.11 0.24
CA GLU A 69 -3.58 18.71 1.63
C GLU A 69 -2.33 18.78 2.53
N LEU A 70 -1.20 18.24 2.06
CA LEU A 70 0.09 18.32 2.77
C LEU A 70 0.57 19.76 2.93
N THR A 71 0.35 20.61 1.92
CA THR A 71 0.76 22.01 1.97
C THR A 71 -0.11 22.80 2.96
N PHE A 72 -1.41 22.53 3.02
CA PHE A 72 -2.34 23.15 3.97
C PHE A 72 -2.07 22.75 5.43
N THR A 73 -1.72 21.49 5.67
CA THR A 73 -1.49 20.97 7.03
C THR A 73 -0.10 21.28 7.57
N GLY A 74 0.92 21.43 6.71
CA GLY A 74 2.31 21.64 7.15
C GLY A 74 2.81 23.10 7.01
N PRO A 75 3.35 23.49 5.85
CA PRO A 75 3.96 24.80 5.63
C PRO A 75 3.01 25.99 5.76
N LEU A 76 1.79 25.89 5.22
CA LEU A 76 0.82 26.99 5.25
C LEU A 76 0.29 27.25 6.67
N ALA A 77 0.07 26.21 7.48
CA ALA A 77 -0.35 26.37 8.86
C ALA A 77 0.68 27.16 9.68
N ARG A 78 1.99 26.88 9.47
CA ARG A 78 3.09 27.60 10.14
C ARG A 78 3.17 29.06 9.73
N SER A 79 3.03 29.35 8.43
CA SER A 79 3.07 30.74 7.95
C SER A 79 1.88 31.54 8.44
N LEU A 80 0.67 30.96 8.44
CA LEU A 80 -0.54 31.61 8.97
C LEU A 80 -0.44 31.90 10.47
N ALA A 81 0.08 30.95 11.27
CA ALA A 81 0.30 31.15 12.69
C ALA A 81 1.25 32.31 12.97
N LEU A 82 2.39 32.39 12.24
CA LEU A 82 3.37 33.45 12.39
C LEU A 82 2.78 34.83 12.01
N VAL A 83 2.08 34.90 10.87
CA VAL A 83 1.43 36.14 10.41
C VAL A 83 0.36 36.60 11.41
N ALA A 84 -0.44 35.68 11.94
CA ALA A 84 -1.45 36.00 12.95
C ALA A 84 -0.85 36.57 14.25
N ILE A 85 0.28 36.02 14.72
CA ILE A 85 0.99 36.53 15.90
C ILE A 85 1.52 37.94 15.65
N VAL A 86 2.15 38.17 14.51
CA VAL A 86 2.71 39.49 14.15
C VAL A 86 1.61 40.52 14.01
N ILE A 87 0.56 40.23 13.24
CA ILE A 87 -0.57 41.15 13.04
C ILE A 87 -1.32 41.37 14.36
N GLY A 88 -1.57 40.31 15.14
CA GLY A 88 -2.22 40.41 16.45
C GLY A 88 -1.44 41.29 17.42
N GLY A 89 -0.11 41.14 17.48
CA GLY A 89 0.76 41.98 18.30
C GLY A 89 0.78 43.45 17.85
N LEU A 90 0.87 43.70 16.54
CA LEU A 90 0.83 45.06 15.99
C LEU A 90 -0.51 45.74 16.23
N LEU A 91 -1.64 45.04 16.03
CA LEU A 91 -2.96 45.58 16.32
C LEU A 91 -3.20 45.80 17.82
N PHE A 92 -2.55 45.03 18.70
CA PHE A 92 -2.60 45.27 20.14
C PHE A 92 -1.83 46.54 20.53
N MET A 93 -0.67 46.78 19.91
CA MET A 93 0.15 47.96 20.16
C MET A 93 -0.50 49.25 19.65
N PHE A 94 -1.10 49.22 18.46
CA PHE A 94 -1.78 50.38 17.84
C PHE A 94 -3.32 50.36 18.04
N GLY A 95 -3.79 49.51 18.94
CA GLY A 95 -5.21 49.36 19.25
C GLY A 95 -5.69 50.47 20.17
N GLU A 96 -5.89 51.67 19.64
CA GLU A 96 -6.53 52.79 20.33
C GLU A 96 -7.98 52.39 20.69
N SER A 97 -8.11 51.85 21.91
CA SER A 97 -9.30 51.44 22.68
C SER A 97 -10.62 51.26 21.92
N GLY A 98 -11.05 50.01 21.77
CA GLY A 98 -12.36 49.63 21.21
C GLY A 98 -12.32 48.27 20.54
N ALA A 99 -13.20 48.06 19.56
CA ALA A 99 -13.32 46.83 18.78
C ALA A 99 -11.99 46.35 18.16
N LYS A 100 -11.07 47.27 17.82
CA LYS A 100 -9.75 46.96 17.24
C LYS A 100 -8.86 46.14 18.18
N ARG A 101 -8.94 46.37 19.50
CA ARG A 101 -8.21 45.59 20.52
C ARG A 101 -8.85 44.23 20.78
N GLN A 102 -10.15 44.09 20.56
CA GLN A 102 -10.85 42.81 20.69
C GLN A 102 -10.58 41.90 19.49
N ILE A 103 -10.56 42.46 18.28
CA ILE A 103 -10.17 41.76 17.05
C ILE A 103 -8.72 41.28 17.14
N SER A 104 -7.82 42.10 17.71
CA SER A 104 -6.41 41.70 17.87
C SER A 104 -6.26 40.49 18.80
N GLY A 105 -7.06 40.40 19.86
CA GLY A 105 -7.11 39.24 20.75
C GLY A 105 -7.58 37.96 20.05
N ILE A 106 -8.59 38.05 19.18
CA ILE A 106 -9.08 36.89 18.41
C ILE A 106 -8.02 36.42 17.41
N VAL A 107 -7.36 37.34 16.69
CA VAL A 107 -6.31 36.99 15.72
C VAL A 107 -5.09 36.41 16.43
N PHE A 108 -4.67 37.02 17.55
CA PHE A 108 -3.56 36.52 18.36
C PHE A 108 -3.85 35.15 18.97
N GLY A 109 -5.03 34.96 19.54
CA GLY A 109 -5.48 33.67 20.08
C GLY A 109 -5.62 32.59 19.01
N GLY A 110 -6.16 32.94 17.84
CA GLY A 110 -6.22 32.04 16.68
C GLY A 110 -4.83 31.62 16.21
N GLY A 111 -3.86 32.55 16.14
CA GLY A 111 -2.47 32.27 15.81
C GLY A 111 -1.80 31.30 16.80
N LEU A 112 -1.99 31.51 18.11
CA LEU A 112 -1.48 30.62 19.15
C LEU A 112 -2.13 29.22 19.11
N ALA A 113 -3.43 29.13 18.84
CA ALA A 113 -4.13 27.85 18.70
C ALA A 113 -3.64 27.05 17.49
N LEU A 114 -3.47 27.70 16.34
CA LEU A 114 -2.89 27.07 15.14
C LEU A 114 -1.44 26.64 15.38
N PHE A 115 -0.65 27.42 16.11
CA PHE A 115 0.70 27.04 16.51
C PHE A 115 0.71 25.81 17.41
N ALA A 116 -0.20 25.73 18.39
CA ALA A 116 -0.34 24.57 19.27
C ALA A 116 -0.76 23.30 18.50
N ALA A 117 -1.70 23.41 17.54
CA ALA A 117 -2.07 22.29 16.67
C ALA A 117 -0.85 21.76 15.91
N GLN A 118 0.02 22.66 15.45
CA GLN A 118 1.25 22.27 14.75
C GLN A 118 2.32 21.67 15.67
N PHE A 119 2.32 22.04 16.96
CA PHE A 119 3.15 21.38 17.96
C PHE A 119 2.66 19.95 18.23
N LEU A 120 1.34 19.73 18.29
CA LEU A 120 0.76 18.40 18.47
C LEU A 120 1.08 17.47 17.28
N THR A 121 0.96 17.93 16.04
CA THR A 121 1.32 17.14 14.84
C THR A 121 2.82 16.84 14.74
N TRP A 122 3.66 17.60 15.45
CA TRP A 122 5.09 17.27 15.56
C TRP A 122 5.37 16.28 16.70
N LEU A 123 4.56 16.31 17.77
CA LEU A 123 4.73 15.47 18.96
C LEU A 123 4.31 14.01 18.74
N PHE A 124 3.30 13.78 17.89
CA PHE A 124 2.73 12.45 17.58
C PHE A 124 3.09 12.01 16.16
#